data_AF-A0A7C7CGG4-F1
#
_entry.id   AF-A0A7C7CGG4-F1
#
_cell.length_a   1.000
_cell.length_b   1.000
_cell.length_c   1.000
_cell.angle_alpha   90.00
_cell.angle_beta   90.00
_cell.angle_gamma   90.00
#
_symmetry.space_group_name_H-M   'P 1'
#
loop_
_entity.id
_entity.type
_entity.pdbx_description
1 polymer ?
#
loop_
_entity_poly.entity_id
_entity_poly.type
_entity_poly.pdbx_seq_one_letter_code
_entity_poly.pdbx_strand_id
1 'polypeptide(L)'
;MMNGHRVPMFSSSQIQFPNPQTFIGRDDKPYSGLDVPKYTPYKDGKGQLEFGMTPIKLSGGRLGDTLDESIFDIDKYWPFYMNQKNWLLDNCRDVVYQDLNKKKTLNAHREMRSLCLWHITDLEHNFPRGTNNPNWDDWGYDSGFFERVEKKEPGGSNFVYRNYFGGPSFEMWREDTGKYGLEELARGVQEDLCILRRTDGGWILRAASVCFPSYWSLQEKMGKSLKEIHGPVPQMHPSIDELITKKLDDLEREAPVERFNWTLTPDMQLYQPSPMRKWVGEIKLDPHSIAWNIFIRTERQTFMKLPNNDILFTIRTYLNSLVTACQDKELALGLHSSIMNTPTEVLRYRGINKFGTRVLDYIDR
;
A
#
# COMPACT_ATOMS: atom_id res chain seq x y z
N MET A 1 29.40 -10.29 16.89
CA MET A 1 29.40 -8.85 17.23
C MET A 1 29.11 -8.08 15.95
N MET A 2 27.87 -7.60 15.78
CA MET A 2 27.47 -6.82 14.60
C MET A 2 27.85 -5.36 14.85
N ASN A 3 28.82 -4.84 14.11
CA ASN A 3 29.11 -3.40 14.08
C ASN A 3 28.08 -2.71 13.20
N GLY A 4 26.90 -2.45 13.75
CA GLY A 4 25.92 -1.54 13.17
C GLY A 4 26.32 -0.10 13.50
N HIS A 5 26.51 0.73 12.48
CA HIS A 5 26.66 2.17 12.65
C HIS A 5 25.38 2.73 13.30
N ARG A 6 25.43 3.06 14.59
CA ARG A 6 24.37 3.82 15.28
C ARG A 6 24.43 5.27 14.81
N VAL A 7 23.43 5.67 14.01
CA VAL A 7 23.10 7.06 13.70
C VAL A 7 21.82 7.39 14.49
N PRO A 8 21.62 8.63 14.98
CA PRO A 8 20.64 8.93 16.04
C PRO A 8 19.23 8.48 15.67
N MET A 9 18.53 7.87 16.64
CA MET A 9 17.10 7.63 16.56
C MET A 9 16.39 8.99 16.50
N PHE A 10 15.79 9.33 15.36
CA PHE A 10 14.77 10.35 15.35
C PHE A 10 13.50 9.76 15.98
N SER A 11 13.05 10.37 17.07
CA SER A 11 11.75 10.07 17.66
C SER A 11 10.67 10.23 16.58
N SER A 12 9.76 9.25 16.46
CA SER A 12 8.60 9.30 15.55
C SER A 12 7.67 10.51 15.80
N SER A 13 7.90 11.28 16.87
CA SER A 13 7.26 12.57 17.14
C SER A 13 7.84 13.75 16.35
N GLN A 14 8.93 13.59 15.60
CA GLN A 14 9.62 14.70 14.91
C GLN A 14 9.60 14.63 13.37
N ILE A 15 8.99 13.60 12.78
CA ILE A 15 8.82 13.53 11.32
C ILE A 15 7.66 14.45 10.94
N GLN A 16 7.98 15.70 10.63
CA GLN A 16 7.06 16.61 9.94
C GLN A 16 7.21 16.36 8.45
N PHE A 17 6.18 15.74 7.85
CA PHE A 17 6.04 15.77 6.41
C PHE A 17 5.90 17.23 5.96
N PRO A 18 6.46 17.61 4.79
CA PRO A 18 6.08 18.84 4.12
C PRO A 18 4.54 18.95 4.08
N ASN A 19 4.01 20.16 4.20
CA ASN A 19 2.56 20.40 4.13
C ASN A 19 1.98 19.64 2.91
N PRO A 20 0.91 18.84 3.03
CA PRO A 20 0.29 18.15 1.90
C PRO A 20 0.02 19.06 0.68
N GLN A 21 -0.20 20.36 0.91
CA GLN A 21 -0.31 21.40 -0.11
C GLN A 21 1.01 21.75 -0.84
N THR A 22 2.15 21.18 -0.43
CA THR A 22 3.45 21.36 -1.11
C THR A 22 3.78 20.19 -2.04
N PHE A 23 2.97 19.13 -2.02
CA PHE A 23 3.08 17.97 -2.92
C PHE A 23 2.14 18.07 -4.13
N ILE A 24 1.64 19.29 -4.42
CA ILE A 24 0.71 19.58 -5.50
C ILE A 24 1.40 19.32 -6.85
N GLY A 25 0.81 18.41 -7.64
CA GLY A 25 1.14 18.19 -9.04
C GLY A 25 0.66 19.34 -9.92
N ARG A 26 0.90 19.25 -11.24
CA ARG A 26 0.76 20.41 -12.14
C ARG A 26 -0.67 20.89 -12.43
N ASP A 27 -1.72 20.18 -11.99
CA ASP A 27 -3.08 20.75 -11.93
C ASP A 27 -3.71 20.65 -10.53
N ASP A 28 -4.35 21.76 -10.19
CA ASP A 28 -4.54 22.28 -8.84
C ASP A 28 -5.79 21.74 -8.14
N LYS A 29 -6.11 20.46 -8.32
CA LYS A 29 -7.18 19.80 -7.57
C LYS A 29 -6.72 18.44 -7.06
N PRO A 30 -5.97 18.37 -5.94
CA PRO A 30 -5.81 17.10 -5.22
C PRO A 30 -7.15 16.53 -4.71
N TYR A 31 -8.26 17.25 -4.93
CA TYR A 31 -9.62 16.97 -4.50
C TYR A 31 -10.63 17.02 -5.66
N SER A 32 -10.20 16.84 -6.93
CA SER A 32 -11.15 16.70 -8.04
C SER A 32 -12.00 15.45 -7.80
N GLY A 33 -13.25 15.68 -7.42
CA GLY A 33 -14.24 14.64 -7.16
C GLY A 33 -14.08 13.97 -5.80
N LEU A 34 -15.08 14.13 -4.94
CA LEU A 34 -15.37 13.17 -3.88
C LEU A 34 -15.81 11.88 -4.58
N ASP A 35 -14.86 11.09 -5.09
CA ASP A 35 -15.15 9.92 -5.91
C ASP A 35 -15.57 8.73 -5.05
N VAL A 36 -16.53 7.95 -5.56
CA VAL A 36 -16.96 6.69 -4.95
C VAL A 36 -15.71 5.83 -4.67
N PRO A 37 -15.50 5.37 -3.42
CA PRO A 37 -14.32 4.59 -3.09
C PRO A 37 -14.15 3.37 -4.00
N LYS A 38 -12.98 3.22 -4.62
CA LYS A 38 -12.67 2.10 -5.55
C LYS A 38 -12.85 0.73 -4.88
N TYR A 39 -12.35 0.57 -3.65
CA TYR A 39 -12.47 -0.67 -2.88
C TYR A 39 -13.20 -0.41 -1.57
N THR A 40 -14.29 -1.15 -1.38
CA THR A 40 -15.23 -0.96 -0.25
C THR A 40 -15.43 -2.25 0.54
N PRO A 41 -14.39 -2.78 1.21
CA PRO A 41 -14.47 -4.06 1.93
C PRO A 41 -15.39 -4.03 3.17
N TYR A 42 -15.94 -2.87 3.52
CA TYR A 42 -16.94 -2.66 4.57
C TYR A 42 -18.37 -2.65 4.02
N LYS A 43 -18.56 -2.71 2.69
CA LYS A 43 -19.86 -2.56 2.04
C LYS A 43 -20.86 -3.65 2.43
N ASP A 44 -20.38 -4.86 2.68
CA ASP A 44 -21.23 -6.02 3.01
C ASP A 44 -21.77 -6.02 4.46
N GLY A 45 -21.36 -5.04 5.27
CA GLY A 45 -21.80 -4.92 6.65
C GLY A 45 -21.18 -5.93 7.62
N LYS A 46 -20.20 -6.73 7.17
CA LYS A 46 -19.54 -7.70 8.04
C LYS A 46 -18.49 -7.02 8.92
N GLY A 47 -18.58 -7.26 10.22
CA GLY A 47 -17.61 -6.76 11.20
C GLY A 47 -16.49 -7.75 11.58
N GLN A 48 -16.49 -8.94 11.00
CA GLN A 48 -15.52 -9.99 11.36
C GLN A 48 -14.22 -9.85 10.57
N LEU A 49 -13.14 -10.46 11.08
CA LEU A 49 -11.90 -10.60 10.31
C LEU A 49 -12.12 -11.59 9.17
N GLU A 50 -11.96 -11.13 7.94
CA GLU A 50 -11.99 -12.01 6.78
C GLU A 50 -10.59 -12.52 6.45
N PHE A 51 -10.47 -13.84 6.36
CA PHE A 51 -9.26 -14.56 5.93
C PHE A 51 -9.39 -15.07 4.49
N GLY A 52 -10.47 -14.68 3.80
CA GLY A 52 -10.69 -14.95 2.38
C GLY A 52 -9.58 -14.34 1.52
N MET A 53 -9.28 -15.00 0.41
CA MET A 53 -8.44 -14.46 -0.65
C MET A 53 -9.18 -14.74 -1.96
N THR A 54 -9.22 -13.75 -2.85
CA THR A 54 -9.86 -13.84 -4.16
C THR A 54 -8.78 -13.90 -5.24
N PRO A 55 -8.89 -14.79 -6.25
CA PRO A 55 -7.96 -14.78 -7.38
C PRO A 55 -8.00 -13.44 -8.11
N ILE A 56 -6.83 -12.90 -8.44
CA ILE A 56 -6.68 -11.80 -9.40
C ILE A 56 -6.57 -12.44 -10.78
N LYS A 57 -7.46 -12.07 -11.69
CA LYS A 57 -7.39 -12.50 -13.08
C LYS A 57 -6.46 -11.57 -13.83
N LEU A 58 -5.19 -11.95 -13.97
CA LEU A 58 -4.27 -11.12 -14.74
C LEU A 58 -4.79 -10.98 -16.17
N SER A 59 -4.99 -9.74 -16.61
CA SER A 59 -5.31 -9.43 -18.00
C SER A 59 -4.20 -10.01 -18.88
N GLY A 60 -4.57 -10.79 -19.90
CA GLY A 60 -3.61 -11.43 -20.81
C GLY A 60 -2.96 -10.45 -21.78
N GLY A 61 -2.81 -9.17 -21.40
CA GLY A 61 -2.36 -8.08 -22.24
C GLY A 61 -3.29 -7.77 -23.42
N ARG A 62 -4.61 -7.94 -23.28
CA ARG A 62 -5.55 -7.59 -24.36
C ARG A 62 -5.99 -6.14 -24.24
N LEU A 63 -6.00 -5.45 -25.38
CA LEU A 63 -6.51 -4.09 -25.51
C LEU A 63 -7.95 -4.01 -24.99
N GLY A 64 -8.20 -3.19 -23.96
CA GLY A 64 -9.52 -2.98 -23.37
C GLY A 64 -9.82 -3.78 -22.09
N ASP A 65 -8.89 -4.58 -21.58
CA ASP A 65 -8.99 -5.14 -20.24
C ASP A 65 -8.94 -4.00 -19.19
N THR A 66 -9.85 -4.00 -18.22
CA THR A 66 -9.89 -2.99 -17.16
C THR A 66 -8.66 -3.12 -16.25
N LEU A 67 -8.00 -2.00 -15.91
CA LEU A 67 -6.89 -1.92 -14.94
C LEU A 67 -7.15 -2.55 -13.57
N ASP A 68 -8.42 -2.84 -13.27
CA ASP A 68 -8.84 -3.35 -11.97
C ASP A 68 -8.21 -4.71 -11.63
N GLU A 69 -7.57 -5.39 -12.59
CA GLU A 69 -6.98 -6.72 -12.39
C GLU A 69 -5.42 -6.75 -12.53
N SER A 70 -4.72 -5.80 -11.89
CA SER A 70 -3.24 -5.77 -11.79
C SER A 70 -2.74 -6.08 -10.37
N ILE A 71 -1.48 -6.53 -10.24
CA ILE A 71 -0.78 -6.67 -8.94
C ILE A 71 -0.42 -5.31 -8.34
N PHE A 72 -0.01 -4.37 -9.18
CA PHE A 72 0.31 -3.00 -8.79
C PHE A 72 -0.79 -2.09 -9.34
N ASP A 73 -1.46 -1.37 -8.45
CA ASP A 73 -2.55 -0.48 -8.81
C ASP A 73 -2.08 0.97 -8.77
N ILE A 74 -2.39 1.69 -9.85
CA ILE A 74 -2.05 3.09 -10.02
C ILE A 74 -3.32 3.91 -10.17
N ASP A 75 -3.33 5.05 -9.49
CA ASP A 75 -4.40 6.05 -9.59
C ASP A 75 -3.85 7.46 -9.80
N LYS A 76 -4.75 8.43 -10.02
CA LYS A 76 -4.41 9.86 -10.10
C LYS A 76 -3.64 10.41 -8.91
N TYR A 77 -3.68 9.75 -7.75
CA TYR A 77 -2.98 10.20 -6.55
C TYR A 77 -1.52 9.76 -6.52
N TRP A 78 -1.00 9.09 -7.56
CA TRP A 78 0.39 8.67 -7.65
C TRP A 78 1.39 9.77 -7.24
N PRO A 79 1.31 11.03 -7.71
CA PRO A 79 2.25 12.07 -7.27
C PRO A 79 2.24 12.30 -5.75
N PHE A 80 1.06 12.31 -5.13
CA PHE A 80 0.90 12.51 -3.68
C PHE A 80 1.52 11.37 -2.87
N TYR A 81 1.25 10.12 -3.25
CA TYR A 81 1.83 8.95 -2.59
C TYR A 81 3.33 8.89 -2.82
N MET A 82 3.78 9.03 -4.07
CA MET A 82 5.17 8.78 -4.43
C MET A 82 6.13 9.87 -3.95
N ASN A 83 5.69 11.13 -3.85
CA ASN A 83 6.48 12.16 -3.19
C ASN A 83 6.74 11.84 -1.72
N GLN A 84 5.70 11.46 -0.97
CA GLN A 84 5.87 11.08 0.45
C GLN A 84 6.70 9.81 0.59
N LYS A 85 6.49 8.82 -0.28
CA LYS A 85 7.23 7.56 -0.27
C LYS A 85 8.72 7.79 -0.54
N ASN A 86 9.07 8.52 -1.60
CA ASN A 86 10.47 8.79 -1.93
C ASN A 86 11.14 9.63 -0.84
N TRP A 87 10.43 10.61 -0.26
CA TRP A 87 10.93 11.34 0.90
C TRP A 87 11.23 10.39 2.08
N LEU A 88 10.35 9.44 2.38
CA LEU A 88 10.59 8.43 3.42
C LEU A 88 11.78 7.53 3.10
N LEU A 89 11.91 7.07 1.86
CA LEU A 89 13.05 6.24 1.44
C LEU A 89 14.38 6.99 1.58
N ASP A 90 14.40 8.29 1.30
CA ASP A 90 15.60 9.13 1.41
C ASP A 90 15.96 9.49 2.87
N ASN A 91 14.95 9.62 3.75
CA ASN A 91 15.12 10.25 5.06
C ASN A 91 14.87 9.31 6.26
N CYS A 92 14.23 8.16 6.06
CA CYS A 92 13.86 7.22 7.12
C CYS A 92 14.48 5.85 6.88
N ARG A 93 15.53 5.52 7.64
CA ARG A 93 16.26 4.25 7.49
C ARG A 93 15.46 2.99 7.83
N ASP A 94 14.35 3.17 8.54
CA ASP A 94 13.59 2.08 9.14
C ASP A 94 12.43 1.60 8.27
N VAL A 95 12.25 2.21 7.10
CA VAL A 95 11.20 1.87 6.14
C VAL A 95 11.63 0.81 5.14
N VAL A 96 12.93 0.48 5.05
CA VAL A 96 13.43 -0.58 4.15
C VAL A 96 14.37 -1.51 4.90
N TYR A 97 14.14 -2.81 4.75
CA TYR A 97 15.05 -3.83 5.24
C TYR A 97 15.21 -4.94 4.20
N GLN A 98 16.44 -5.41 4.03
CA GLN A 98 16.75 -6.47 3.08
C GLN A 98 17.87 -7.36 3.62
N ASP A 99 17.64 -8.68 3.62
CA ASP A 99 18.64 -9.68 4.03
C ASP A 99 19.85 -9.71 3.07
N LEU A 100 21.06 -9.67 3.66
CA LEU A 100 22.36 -9.64 2.98
C LEU A 100 22.81 -10.99 2.39
N ASN A 101 22.00 -12.06 2.42
CA ASN A 101 22.28 -13.26 1.61
C ASN A 101 22.19 -12.91 0.12
N LYS A 102 23.32 -12.43 -0.42
CA LYS A 102 23.42 -11.76 -1.72
C LYS A 102 22.77 -12.57 -2.84
N LYS A 103 22.94 -13.89 -2.90
CA LYS A 103 22.50 -14.69 -4.07
C LYS A 103 20.99 -14.88 -4.15
N LYS A 104 20.32 -15.32 -3.07
CA LYS A 104 18.86 -15.53 -3.10
C LYS A 104 18.10 -14.20 -3.18
N THR A 105 18.60 -13.19 -2.47
CA THR A 105 18.01 -11.85 -2.48
C THR A 105 18.16 -11.20 -3.85
N LEU A 106 19.31 -11.35 -4.51
CA LEU A 106 19.52 -10.84 -5.87
C LEU A 106 18.54 -11.47 -6.87
N ASN A 107 18.27 -12.76 -6.78
CA ASN A 107 17.26 -13.41 -7.63
C ASN A 107 15.88 -12.81 -7.40
N ALA A 108 15.43 -12.68 -6.14
CA ALA A 108 14.14 -12.03 -5.84
C ALA A 108 14.09 -10.60 -6.43
N HIS A 109 15.19 -9.87 -6.36
CA HIS A 109 15.28 -8.51 -6.90
C HIS A 109 15.20 -8.46 -8.43
N ARG A 110 15.85 -9.41 -9.12
CA ARG A 110 15.74 -9.56 -10.57
C ARG A 110 14.30 -9.83 -10.99
N GLU A 111 13.59 -10.67 -10.23
CA GLU A 111 12.17 -10.95 -10.50
C GLU A 111 11.32 -9.71 -10.27
N MET A 112 11.49 -9.02 -9.14
CA MET A 112 10.73 -7.81 -8.88
C MET A 112 11.02 -6.70 -9.91
N ARG A 113 12.24 -6.63 -10.44
CA ARG A 113 12.58 -5.75 -11.58
C ARG A 113 11.76 -6.08 -12.81
N SER A 114 11.71 -7.35 -13.18
CA SER A 114 10.91 -7.81 -14.31
C SER A 114 9.44 -7.48 -14.11
N LEU A 115 8.93 -7.60 -12.88
CA LEU A 115 7.56 -7.24 -12.51
C LEU A 115 7.29 -5.74 -12.58
N CYS A 116 8.20 -4.89 -12.10
CA CYS A 116 8.03 -3.44 -12.25
C CYS A 116 8.16 -3.00 -13.71
N LEU A 117 9.05 -3.60 -14.49
CA LEU A 117 9.12 -3.33 -15.92
C LEU A 117 7.84 -3.76 -16.63
N TRP A 118 7.34 -4.96 -16.31
CA TRP A 118 6.07 -5.45 -16.83
C TRP A 118 4.93 -4.52 -16.45
N HIS A 119 4.86 -4.05 -15.21
CA HIS A 119 3.86 -3.08 -14.77
C HIS A 119 3.96 -1.75 -15.53
N ILE A 120 5.16 -1.18 -15.70
CA ILE A 120 5.32 0.06 -16.48
C ILE A 120 4.92 -0.14 -17.94
N THR A 121 5.33 -1.27 -18.54
CA THR A 121 4.92 -1.62 -19.91
C THR A 121 3.41 -1.83 -20.00
N ASP A 122 2.80 -2.46 -19.01
CA ASP A 122 1.36 -2.67 -18.94
C ASP A 122 0.60 -1.34 -18.82
N LEU A 123 1.10 -0.39 -18.03
CA LEU A 123 0.56 0.98 -17.99
C LEU A 123 0.69 1.69 -19.33
N GLU A 124 1.86 1.63 -19.98
CA GLU A 124 2.07 2.21 -21.30
C GLU A 124 1.16 1.57 -22.36
N HIS A 125 0.87 0.26 -22.23
CA HIS A 125 0.06 -0.50 -23.18
C HIS A 125 -1.45 -0.32 -22.97
N ASN A 126 -1.90 -0.29 -21.72
CA ASN A 126 -3.31 -0.13 -21.37
C ASN A 126 -3.77 1.34 -21.40
N PHE A 127 -2.83 2.29 -21.22
CA PHE A 127 -3.08 3.73 -21.34
C PHE A 127 -2.12 4.40 -22.30
N PRO A 128 -2.17 4.04 -23.59
CA PRO A 128 -1.41 4.75 -24.60
C PRO A 128 -1.89 6.20 -24.68
N ARG A 129 -1.06 7.04 -25.32
CA ARG A 129 -1.35 8.47 -25.54
C ARG A 129 -2.79 8.70 -26.01
N GLY A 130 -3.49 9.65 -25.38
CA GLY A 130 -4.84 10.06 -25.77
C GLY A 130 -5.97 9.09 -25.33
N THR A 131 -5.75 8.26 -24.31
CA THR A 131 -6.79 7.37 -23.76
C THR A 131 -7.39 7.90 -22.46
N ASN A 132 -8.73 7.80 -22.35
CA ASN A 132 -9.45 8.08 -21.11
C ASN A 132 -9.33 6.86 -20.19
N ASN A 133 -8.54 6.96 -19.12
CA ASN A 133 -8.57 6.05 -18.00
C ASN A 133 -9.61 6.58 -17.01
N PRO A 134 -10.59 5.79 -16.55
CA PRO A 134 -11.54 6.25 -15.56
C PRO A 134 -10.92 6.50 -14.16
N ASN A 135 -9.68 6.04 -13.91
CA ASN A 135 -8.97 6.21 -12.63
C ASN A 135 -8.02 7.43 -12.59
N TRP A 136 -7.79 8.06 -13.74
CA TRP A 136 -7.36 9.46 -13.79
C TRP A 136 -8.57 10.30 -14.21
N ASP A 137 -8.73 11.54 -13.76
CA ASP A 137 -9.77 12.37 -14.39
C ASP A 137 -9.46 12.49 -15.89
N ASP A 138 -10.35 13.02 -16.73
CA ASP A 138 -10.02 13.20 -18.16
C ASP A 138 -8.98 14.32 -18.33
N TRP A 139 -7.72 14.07 -17.93
CA TRP A 139 -6.58 14.97 -17.99
C TRP A 139 -6.14 14.98 -19.46
N GLY A 140 -6.91 15.68 -20.31
CA GLY A 140 -6.89 15.68 -21.77
C GLY A 140 -5.55 15.96 -22.45
N TYR A 141 -4.56 15.12 -22.21
CA TYR A 141 -3.20 15.21 -22.71
C TYR A 141 -2.89 14.05 -23.64
N ASP A 142 -2.23 14.35 -24.76
CA ASP A 142 -1.66 13.40 -25.74
C ASP A 142 -0.46 12.59 -25.18
N SER A 143 -0.38 12.37 -23.86
CA SER A 143 0.77 11.76 -23.17
C SER A 143 0.36 10.51 -22.39
N GLY A 144 1.26 9.52 -22.28
CA GLY A 144 1.04 8.34 -21.43
C GLY A 144 1.21 8.66 -19.93
N PHE A 145 1.15 7.67 -19.04
CA PHE A 145 1.30 7.92 -17.60
C PHE A 145 2.74 8.35 -17.20
N PHE A 146 3.74 7.75 -17.83
CA PHE A 146 5.15 8.11 -17.68
C PHE A 146 5.75 8.54 -19.01
N GLU A 147 6.64 9.53 -18.96
CA GLU A 147 7.59 9.81 -20.02
C GLU A 147 8.84 8.98 -19.79
N ARG A 148 9.23 8.21 -20.80
CA ARG A 148 10.50 7.51 -20.82
C ARG A 148 11.58 8.40 -21.44
N VAL A 149 12.54 8.83 -20.63
CA VAL A 149 13.68 9.67 -21.03
C VAL A 149 14.95 8.83 -21.08
N GLU A 150 15.56 8.74 -22.25
CA GLU A 150 16.85 8.05 -22.42
C GLU A 150 17.99 8.89 -21.84
N LYS A 151 18.80 8.25 -20.99
CA LYS A 151 20.02 8.82 -20.41
C LYS A 151 21.21 8.02 -20.87
N LYS A 152 22.06 8.63 -21.69
CA LYS A 152 23.28 8.00 -22.20
C LYS A 152 24.32 7.90 -21.09
N GLU A 153 24.76 6.69 -20.77
CA GLU A 153 25.79 6.43 -19.76
C GLU A 153 26.94 5.58 -20.35
N PRO A 154 28.16 5.64 -19.79
CA PRO A 154 29.23 4.71 -20.17
C PRO A 154 28.80 3.27 -19.90
N GLY A 155 28.73 2.44 -20.95
CA GLY A 155 28.30 1.03 -20.84
C GLY A 155 26.84 0.75 -21.26
N GLY A 156 26.09 1.76 -21.70
CA GLY A 156 24.74 1.60 -22.27
C GLY A 156 23.80 2.74 -21.92
N SER A 157 22.61 2.75 -22.53
CA SER A 157 21.57 3.72 -22.17
C SER A 157 20.79 3.25 -20.95
N ASN A 158 20.60 4.14 -19.98
CA ASN A 158 19.63 3.98 -18.90
C ASN A 158 18.35 4.76 -19.25
N PHE A 159 17.24 4.43 -18.60
CA PHE A 159 15.96 5.14 -18.79
C PHE A 159 15.49 5.71 -17.45
N VAL A 160 15.17 7.00 -17.49
CA VAL A 160 14.50 7.73 -16.42
C VAL A 160 13.02 7.78 -16.78
N TYR A 161 12.16 7.37 -15.86
CA TYR A 161 10.72 7.48 -15.99
C TYR A 161 10.27 8.71 -15.22
N ARG A 162 9.76 9.71 -15.95
CA ARG A 162 9.22 10.95 -15.40
C ARG A 162 7.69 10.88 -15.44
N ASN A 163 7.02 11.04 -14.30
CA ASN A 163 5.56 11.14 -14.30
C ASN A 163 5.11 12.48 -14.91
N TYR A 164 4.16 12.46 -15.84
CA TYR A 164 3.69 13.68 -16.52
C TYR A 164 2.88 14.61 -15.61
N PHE A 165 2.21 14.06 -14.61
CA PHE A 165 1.31 14.77 -13.69
C PHE A 165 2.04 15.39 -12.49
N GLY A 166 3.32 15.04 -12.30
CA GLY A 166 4.17 15.52 -11.21
C GLY A 166 4.64 14.39 -10.29
N GLY A 167 5.50 14.71 -9.33
CA GLY A 167 6.10 13.71 -8.44
C GLY A 167 7.53 13.32 -8.84
N PRO A 168 8.14 12.34 -8.14
CA PRO A 168 9.54 11.98 -8.35
C PRO A 168 9.72 11.23 -9.68
N SER A 169 10.83 11.50 -10.36
CA SER A 169 11.32 10.61 -11.41
C SER A 169 12.04 9.43 -10.78
N PHE A 170 11.99 8.28 -11.42
CA PHE A 170 12.74 7.10 -10.99
C PHE A 170 13.46 6.43 -12.15
N GLU A 171 14.55 5.74 -11.85
CA GLU A 171 15.29 4.91 -12.80
C GLU A 171 14.93 3.45 -12.57
N MET A 172 14.81 2.65 -13.64
CA MET A 172 14.65 1.21 -13.47
C MET A 172 15.92 0.63 -12.87
N TRP A 173 15.79 -0.16 -11.79
CA TRP A 173 16.95 -0.75 -11.13
C TRP A 173 17.82 -1.53 -12.11
N ARG A 174 19.14 -1.33 -11.99
CA ARG A 174 20.15 -2.12 -12.70
C ARG A 174 21.10 -2.76 -11.71
N GLU A 175 21.41 -4.02 -11.93
CA GLU A 175 22.26 -4.81 -11.03
C GLU A 175 23.68 -4.24 -10.90
N ASP A 176 24.20 -3.63 -11.96
CA ASP A 176 25.55 -3.06 -12.03
C ASP A 176 25.70 -1.72 -11.27
N THR A 177 24.59 -1.11 -10.83
CA THR A 177 24.62 0.14 -10.05
C THR A 177 24.96 -0.08 -8.58
N GLY A 178 25.00 -1.33 -8.10
CA GLY A 178 25.24 -1.66 -6.70
C GLY A 178 24.11 -1.25 -5.74
N LYS A 179 22.99 -0.73 -6.26
CA LYS A 179 21.83 -0.29 -5.48
C LYS A 179 20.95 -1.45 -4.99
N TYR A 180 20.22 -1.22 -3.90
CA TYR A 180 19.26 -2.18 -3.35
C TYR A 180 17.99 -2.26 -4.20
N GLY A 181 17.84 -3.33 -4.98
CA GLY A 181 16.72 -3.49 -5.91
C GLY A 181 15.32 -3.27 -5.30
N LEU A 182 15.05 -3.78 -4.09
CA LEU A 182 13.74 -3.59 -3.42
C LEU A 182 13.41 -2.11 -3.17
N GLU A 183 14.39 -1.32 -2.75
CA GLU A 183 14.21 0.11 -2.50
C GLU A 183 13.90 0.85 -3.82
N GLU A 184 14.70 0.60 -4.86
CA GLU A 184 14.50 1.23 -6.17
C GLU A 184 13.14 0.89 -6.77
N LEU A 185 12.65 -0.33 -6.57
CA LEU A 185 11.33 -0.73 -7.04
C LEU A 185 10.22 -0.04 -6.25
N ALA A 186 10.39 0.08 -4.93
CA ALA A 186 9.48 0.83 -4.08
C ALA A 186 9.38 2.31 -4.47
N ARG A 187 10.38 2.89 -5.16
CA ARG A 187 10.34 4.26 -5.68
C ARG A 187 9.43 4.45 -6.89
N GLY A 188 9.03 3.37 -7.57
CA GLY A 188 8.18 3.40 -8.77
C GLY A 188 6.72 2.99 -8.55
N VAL A 189 6.39 2.36 -7.42
CA VAL A 189 5.05 1.79 -7.14
C VAL A 189 4.44 2.34 -5.84
N GLN A 190 3.11 2.48 -5.78
CA GLN A 190 2.42 3.05 -4.61
C GLN A 190 2.31 2.04 -3.44
N GLU A 191 2.42 0.74 -3.73
CA GLU A 191 2.36 -0.36 -2.78
C GLU A 191 3.57 -0.41 -1.85
N ASP A 192 3.35 -0.66 -0.57
CA ASP A 192 4.42 -1.23 0.27
C ASP A 192 4.70 -2.67 -0.19
N LEU A 193 5.98 -3.07 -0.16
CA LEU A 193 6.45 -4.32 -0.73
C LEU A 193 7.05 -5.20 0.37
N CYS A 194 6.61 -6.44 0.45
CA CYS A 194 7.09 -7.42 1.42
C CYS A 194 7.48 -8.72 0.70
N ILE A 195 8.57 -9.34 1.12
CA ILE A 195 9.00 -10.66 0.64
C ILE A 195 8.89 -11.66 1.77
N LEU A 196 8.00 -12.62 1.58
CA LEU A 196 7.82 -13.74 2.48
C LEU A 196 8.60 -14.94 1.96
N ARG A 197 9.34 -15.61 2.84
CA ARG A 197 10.10 -16.82 2.53
C ARG A 197 9.64 -17.98 3.37
N ARG A 198 9.38 -19.11 2.72
CA ARG A 198 9.07 -20.37 3.38
C ARG A 198 10.32 -20.94 4.06
N THR A 199 10.19 -21.34 5.33
CA THR A 199 11.18 -22.07 6.13
C THR A 199 10.50 -23.21 6.88
N ASP A 200 11.24 -24.10 7.52
CA ASP A 200 10.65 -25.22 8.30
C ASP A 200 9.69 -24.73 9.40
N GLY A 201 9.93 -23.53 9.96
CA GLY A 201 9.08 -22.88 10.96
C GLY A 201 7.91 -22.06 10.39
N GLY A 202 7.66 -22.13 9.09
CA GLY A 202 6.61 -21.37 8.39
C GLY A 202 7.14 -20.23 7.52
N TRP A 203 6.24 -19.34 7.10
CA TRP A 203 6.55 -18.17 6.29
C TRP A 203 7.12 -17.04 7.16
N ILE A 204 8.24 -16.46 6.74
CA ILE A 204 8.97 -15.40 7.46
C ILE A 204 9.10 -14.16 6.58
N LEU A 205 8.92 -12.97 7.15
CA LEU A 205 9.18 -11.70 6.47
C LEU A 205 10.70 -11.46 6.35
N ARG A 206 11.23 -11.49 5.12
CA ARG A 206 12.68 -11.50 4.85
C ARG A 206 13.25 -10.25 4.21
N ALA A 207 12.43 -9.52 3.49
CA ALA A 207 12.76 -8.20 2.99
C ALA A 207 11.47 -7.40 2.90
N ALA A 208 11.52 -6.10 3.11
CA ALA A 208 10.38 -5.23 2.89
C ALA A 208 10.79 -3.77 2.67
N SER A 209 9.93 -3.06 1.95
CA SER A 209 9.85 -1.60 1.92
C SER A 209 8.44 -1.22 2.38
N VAL A 210 8.34 -0.64 3.57
CA VAL A 210 7.09 -0.30 4.26
C VAL A 210 7.12 1.16 4.64
N CYS A 211 6.58 2.00 3.76
CA CYS A 211 6.50 3.44 3.91
C CYS A 211 5.14 3.89 4.43
N PHE A 212 4.08 3.11 4.25
CA PHE A 212 2.73 3.46 4.68
C PHE A 212 2.14 2.41 5.63
N PRO A 213 2.79 2.08 6.76
CA PRO A 213 2.20 1.15 7.72
C PRO A 213 0.96 1.75 8.41
N SER A 214 0.02 0.89 8.80
CA SER A 214 -1.14 1.27 9.63
C SER A 214 -0.95 0.80 11.07
N TYR A 215 -0.27 1.61 11.87
CA TYR A 215 -0.03 1.39 13.30
C TYR A 215 0.81 0.15 13.63
N TRP A 216 1.89 -0.06 12.87
CA TRP A 216 2.91 -1.05 13.16
C TRP A 216 4.26 -0.62 12.54
N SER A 217 5.39 -1.10 13.05
CA SER A 217 6.69 -0.78 12.46
C SER A 217 7.31 -1.98 11.75
N LEU A 218 8.02 -1.71 10.65
CA LEU A 218 8.79 -2.74 9.95
C LEU A 218 9.83 -3.39 10.88
N GLN A 219 10.51 -2.57 11.69
CA GLN A 219 11.49 -3.04 12.68
C GLN A 219 10.93 -4.10 13.62
N GLU A 220 9.70 -3.92 14.11
CA GLU A 220 9.06 -4.87 15.02
C GLU A 220 8.67 -6.18 14.34
N LYS A 221 8.46 -6.18 13.03
CA LYS A 221 7.95 -7.35 12.28
C LYS A 221 9.05 -8.06 11.49
N MET A 222 10.18 -7.41 11.24
CA MET A 222 11.23 -7.96 10.39
C MET A 222 11.86 -9.22 10.97
N GLY A 223 12.04 -10.24 10.11
CA GLY A 223 12.62 -11.53 10.48
C GLY A 223 11.68 -12.46 11.26
N LYS A 224 10.48 -12.02 11.64
CA LYS A 224 9.49 -12.83 12.35
C LYS A 224 8.68 -13.71 11.39
N SER A 225 8.20 -14.83 11.92
CA SER A 225 7.21 -15.68 11.25
C SER A 225 5.85 -14.97 11.15
N LEU A 226 5.02 -15.35 10.17
CA LEU A 226 3.65 -14.84 10.07
C LEU A 226 2.84 -15.08 11.34
N LYS A 227 3.06 -16.22 12.01
CA LYS A 227 2.45 -16.53 13.31
C LYS A 227 2.80 -15.46 14.36
N GLU A 228 4.08 -15.11 14.49
CA GLU A 228 4.52 -14.07 15.43
C GLU A 228 4.03 -12.66 15.01
N ILE A 229 3.96 -12.39 13.70
CA ILE A 229 3.47 -11.12 13.16
C ILE A 229 1.99 -10.93 13.49
N HIS A 230 1.18 -11.99 13.31
CA HIS A 230 -0.28 -11.98 13.51
C HIS A 230 -0.71 -12.27 14.95
N GLY A 231 0.15 -12.80 15.81
CA GLY A 231 -0.19 -13.11 17.22
C GLY A 231 -0.93 -12.01 18.00
N PRO A 232 -0.68 -10.70 17.79
CA PRO A 232 -1.43 -9.63 18.44
C PRO A 232 -2.84 -9.38 17.89
N VAL A 233 -3.21 -9.94 16.74
CA VAL A 233 -4.52 -9.71 16.10
C VAL A 233 -5.58 -10.51 16.88
N PRO A 234 -6.67 -9.86 17.35
CA PRO A 234 -7.73 -10.57 18.06
C PRO A 234 -8.36 -11.65 17.18
N GLN A 235 -8.87 -12.70 17.79
CA GLN A 235 -9.43 -13.85 17.07
C GLN A 235 -8.41 -14.59 16.20
N MET A 236 -7.09 -14.33 16.32
CA MET A 236 -6.08 -15.26 15.82
C MET A 236 -5.94 -16.43 16.78
N HIS A 237 -6.01 -17.63 16.24
CA HIS A 237 -5.87 -18.88 16.95
C HIS A 237 -5.16 -19.89 16.03
N PRO A 238 -4.57 -20.97 16.58
CA PRO A 238 -3.70 -21.86 15.80
C PRO A 238 -4.31 -22.39 14.50
N SER A 239 -5.62 -22.68 14.49
CA SER A 239 -6.34 -23.13 13.29
C SER A 239 -6.35 -22.08 12.16
N ILE A 240 -6.40 -20.79 12.49
CA ILE A 240 -6.34 -19.71 11.51
C ILE A 240 -4.91 -19.52 11.00
N ASP A 241 -3.91 -19.61 11.87
CA ASP A 241 -2.50 -19.56 11.46
C ASP A 241 -2.15 -20.70 10.49
N GLU A 242 -2.65 -21.91 10.78
CA GLU A 242 -2.51 -23.08 9.91
C GLU A 242 -3.23 -22.88 8.58
N LEU A 243 -4.44 -22.31 8.58
CA LEU A 243 -5.17 -21.98 7.37
C LEU A 243 -4.43 -20.97 6.50
N ILE A 244 -3.91 -19.89 7.10
CA ILE A 244 -3.10 -18.88 6.38
C ILE A 244 -1.85 -19.53 5.79
N THR A 245 -1.14 -20.32 6.59
CA THR A 245 0.07 -21.03 6.15
C THR A 245 -0.24 -21.95 4.97
N LYS A 246 -1.32 -22.73 5.06
CA LYS A 246 -1.77 -23.62 4.00
C LYS A 246 -2.13 -22.86 2.73
N LYS A 247 -2.87 -21.75 2.82
CA LYS A 247 -3.21 -20.91 1.66
C LYS A 247 -1.97 -20.38 0.94
N LEU A 248 -0.95 -19.97 1.69
CA LEU A 248 0.31 -19.49 1.10
C LEU A 248 1.18 -20.63 0.53
N ASP A 249 1.19 -21.79 1.19
CA ASP A 249 1.87 -22.99 0.67
C ASP A 249 1.24 -23.43 -0.67
N ASP A 250 -0.09 -23.43 -0.75
CA ASP A 250 -0.91 -23.81 -1.90
C ASP A 250 -0.96 -22.73 -3.00
N LEU A 251 -0.39 -21.55 -2.78
CA LEU A 251 -0.37 -20.48 -3.80
C LEU A 251 0.34 -20.98 -5.07
N GLU A 252 -0.33 -20.87 -6.21
CA GLU A 252 0.22 -21.27 -7.51
C GLU A 252 1.00 -20.13 -8.16
N ARG A 253 1.92 -20.48 -9.07
CA ARG A 253 2.59 -19.47 -9.90
C ARG A 253 1.57 -18.91 -10.90
N GLU A 254 1.72 -17.64 -11.27
CA GLU A 254 0.85 -16.95 -12.25
C GLU A 254 -0.62 -16.84 -11.85
N ALA A 255 -1.00 -17.31 -10.66
CA ALA A 255 -2.34 -17.17 -10.08
C ALA A 255 -2.29 -16.34 -8.79
N PRO A 256 -1.99 -15.03 -8.90
CA PRO A 256 -1.97 -14.18 -7.72
C PRO A 256 -3.36 -14.03 -7.12
N VAL A 257 -3.39 -13.74 -5.82
CA VAL A 257 -4.62 -13.53 -5.06
C VAL A 257 -4.57 -12.21 -4.34
N GLU A 258 -5.73 -11.66 -4.03
CA GLU A 258 -5.90 -10.46 -3.22
C GLU A 258 -6.79 -10.71 -2.03
N ARG A 259 -6.70 -9.80 -1.07
CA ARG A 259 -7.67 -9.60 0.00
C ARG A 259 -7.68 -8.14 0.38
N PHE A 260 -8.66 -7.75 1.19
CA PHE A 260 -8.78 -6.39 1.68
C PHE A 260 -8.74 -6.34 3.20
N ASN A 261 -8.11 -5.29 3.72
CA ASN A 261 -8.17 -4.91 5.11
C ASN A 261 -8.62 -3.44 5.19
N TRP A 262 -9.23 -3.03 6.29
CA TRP A 262 -9.64 -1.63 6.44
C TRP A 262 -9.67 -1.16 7.90
N THR A 263 -9.52 0.14 8.11
CA THR A 263 -9.62 0.80 9.42
C THR A 263 -10.12 2.24 9.24
N LEU A 264 -10.42 2.92 10.35
CA LEU A 264 -10.59 4.37 10.37
C LEU A 264 -9.32 5.07 10.87
N THR A 265 -9.06 6.27 10.35
CA THR A 265 -7.94 7.14 10.74
C THR A 265 -8.39 8.62 10.83
N PRO A 266 -7.85 9.42 11.78
CA PRO A 266 -8.28 10.80 12.03
C PRO A 266 -7.64 11.86 11.11
N ASP A 267 -6.91 11.44 10.09
CA ASP A 267 -6.21 12.30 9.14
C ASP A 267 -5.77 11.48 7.91
N MET A 268 -5.14 12.16 6.96
CA MET A 268 -4.56 11.54 5.76
C MET A 268 -3.11 11.09 5.96
N GLN A 269 -2.60 10.96 7.20
CA GLN A 269 -1.21 10.57 7.42
C GLN A 269 -1.00 9.12 6.98
N LEU A 270 -0.21 8.94 5.91
CA LEU A 270 0.07 7.61 5.36
C LEU A 270 1.07 6.81 6.20
N TYR A 271 2.10 7.47 6.75
CA TYR A 271 3.14 6.84 7.57
C TYR A 271 2.75 6.82 9.05
N GLN A 272 2.25 5.68 9.53
CA GLN A 272 1.84 5.48 10.92
C GLN A 272 2.63 4.32 11.56
N PRO A 273 3.96 4.47 11.78
CA PRO A 273 4.86 3.37 12.15
C PRO A 273 4.78 2.98 13.64
N SER A 274 3.75 3.40 14.38
CA SER A 274 3.66 3.19 15.82
C SER A 274 2.40 2.39 16.17
N PRO A 275 2.51 1.32 16.98
CA PRO A 275 1.35 0.61 17.50
C PRO A 275 0.49 1.50 18.39
N MET A 276 1.07 2.54 18.97
CA MET A 276 0.32 3.59 19.64
C MET A 276 -0.32 4.50 18.60
N ARG A 277 -1.63 4.36 18.42
CA ARG A 277 -2.45 5.42 17.82
C ARG A 277 -2.29 6.68 18.68
N LYS A 278 -1.62 7.71 18.15
CA LYS A 278 -1.45 9.00 18.82
C LYS A 278 -2.78 9.44 19.44
N TRP A 279 -2.72 9.95 20.66
CA TRP A 279 -3.89 10.29 21.46
C TRP A 279 -4.81 11.26 20.72
N VAL A 280 -6.02 10.82 20.42
CA VAL A 280 -7.11 11.62 19.85
C VAL A 280 -7.80 12.48 20.92
N GLY A 281 -7.50 12.23 22.20
CA GLY A 281 -8.03 13.05 23.30
C GLY A 281 -7.70 14.54 23.19
N GLU A 282 -6.69 14.91 22.38
CA GLU A 282 -6.36 16.30 22.06
C GLU A 282 -6.94 16.80 20.72
N ILE A 283 -7.39 15.90 19.84
CA ILE A 283 -8.16 16.32 18.67
C ILE A 283 -9.58 16.57 19.14
N LYS A 284 -9.86 17.82 19.51
CA LYS A 284 -11.23 18.35 19.61
C LYS A 284 -11.84 18.32 18.20
N LEU A 285 -12.21 17.12 17.74
CA LEU A 285 -13.03 16.95 16.56
C LEU A 285 -14.39 17.52 16.94
N ASP A 286 -14.63 18.75 16.51
CA ASP A 286 -15.95 19.35 16.44
C ASP A 286 -16.92 18.33 15.78
N PRO A 287 -18.09 18.04 16.38
CA PRO A 287 -19.12 17.21 15.76
C PRO A 287 -19.52 17.65 14.33
N HIS A 288 -19.24 18.89 13.94
CA HIS A 288 -19.40 19.38 12.58
C HIS A 288 -18.18 19.11 11.67
N SER A 289 -17.00 18.85 12.24
CA SER A 289 -15.76 18.61 11.48
C SER A 289 -15.38 17.13 11.39
N ILE A 290 -16.07 16.23 12.09
CA ILE A 290 -15.72 14.80 12.09
C ILE A 290 -15.74 14.19 10.69
N ALA A 291 -16.71 14.55 9.86
CA ALA A 291 -16.84 14.01 8.52
C ALA A 291 -15.61 14.35 7.65
N TRP A 292 -15.04 15.53 7.86
CA TRP A 292 -13.88 16.04 7.14
C TRP A 292 -12.54 15.52 7.67
N ASN A 293 -12.53 14.97 8.88
CA ASN A 293 -11.33 14.53 9.58
C ASN A 293 -11.30 13.02 9.80
N ILE A 294 -12.30 12.27 9.35
CA ILE A 294 -12.26 10.80 9.41
C ILE A 294 -12.12 10.26 7.99
N PHE A 295 -11.13 9.40 7.82
CA PHE A 295 -10.88 8.69 6.58
C PHE A 295 -11.02 7.20 6.82
N ILE A 296 -11.64 6.54 5.85
CA ILE A 296 -11.65 5.10 5.72
C ILE A 296 -10.36 4.73 5.00
N ARG A 297 -9.49 4.03 5.71
CA ARG A 297 -8.22 3.55 5.19
C ARG A 297 -8.40 2.10 4.76
N THR A 298 -8.35 1.85 3.47
CA THR A 298 -8.44 0.51 2.88
C THR A 298 -7.05 0.05 2.43
N GLU A 299 -6.71 -1.20 2.68
CA GLU A 299 -5.48 -1.84 2.20
C GLU A 299 -5.86 -2.98 1.28
N ARG A 300 -5.55 -2.85 -0.01
CA ARG A 300 -5.56 -3.96 -0.96
C ARG A 300 -4.25 -4.73 -0.81
N GLN A 301 -4.36 -5.99 -0.46
CA GLN A 301 -3.27 -6.87 -0.10
C GLN A 301 -3.15 -7.96 -1.15
N THR A 302 -2.09 -7.96 -1.95
CA THR A 302 -1.90 -8.99 -3.00
C THR A 302 -0.79 -9.96 -2.64
N PHE A 303 -0.92 -11.23 -3.04
CA PHE A 303 0.05 -12.28 -2.81
C PHE A 303 0.36 -12.97 -4.14
N MET A 304 1.63 -13.01 -4.50
CA MET A 304 2.09 -13.63 -5.74
C MET A 304 3.34 -14.47 -5.49
N LYS A 305 3.32 -15.72 -5.95
CA LYS A 305 4.47 -16.62 -5.85
C LYS A 305 5.50 -16.30 -6.93
N LEU A 306 6.72 -16.01 -6.51
CA LEU A 306 7.85 -15.73 -7.39
C LEU A 306 8.49 -17.04 -7.88
N PRO A 307 9.26 -17.01 -9.00
CA PRO A 307 9.96 -18.18 -9.52
C PRO A 307 10.90 -18.88 -8.52
N ASN A 308 11.45 -18.12 -7.57
CA ASN A 308 12.31 -18.65 -6.50
C ASN A 308 11.52 -19.25 -5.30
N ASN A 309 10.19 -19.32 -5.41
CA ASN A 309 9.23 -19.77 -4.39
C ASN A 309 9.08 -18.85 -3.17
N ASP A 310 9.68 -17.66 -3.16
CA ASP A 310 9.26 -16.60 -2.24
C ASP A 310 7.89 -16.06 -2.68
N ILE A 311 7.20 -15.36 -1.77
CA ILE A 311 5.96 -14.65 -2.08
C ILE A 311 6.21 -13.15 -2.02
N LEU A 312 5.85 -12.44 -3.09
CA LEU A 312 5.66 -11.01 -3.07
C LEU A 312 4.30 -10.71 -2.44
N PHE A 313 4.33 -10.01 -1.31
CA PHE A 313 3.16 -9.49 -0.62
C PHE A 313 3.14 -7.96 -0.80
N THR A 314 2.15 -7.43 -1.52
CA THR A 314 2.01 -5.98 -1.72
C THR A 314 0.89 -5.42 -0.86
N ILE A 315 1.03 -4.17 -0.41
CA ILE A 315 0.01 -3.48 0.39
C ILE A 315 -0.23 -2.11 -0.23
N ARG A 316 -1.33 -1.99 -0.99
CA ARG A 316 -1.77 -0.72 -1.56
C ARG A 316 -2.75 -0.04 -0.60
N THR A 317 -2.37 1.13 -0.09
CA THR A 317 -3.19 1.93 0.84
C THR A 317 -4.06 2.91 0.06
N TYR A 318 -5.36 2.95 0.33
CA TYR A 318 -6.31 3.97 -0.12
C TYR A 318 -6.86 4.73 1.08
N LEU A 319 -7.10 6.02 0.91
CA LEU A 319 -7.73 6.88 1.90
C LEU A 319 -8.96 7.53 1.27
N ASN A 320 -10.14 7.22 1.78
CA ASN A 320 -11.40 7.81 1.35
C ASN A 320 -12.02 8.60 2.50
N SER A 321 -12.49 9.83 2.23
CA SER A 321 -13.12 10.63 3.27
C SER A 321 -14.47 10.00 3.69
N LEU A 322 -14.83 10.14 4.96
CA LEU A 322 -16.15 9.69 5.44
C LEU A 322 -17.28 10.42 4.69
N VAL A 323 -17.12 11.72 4.41
CA VAL A 323 -18.09 12.49 3.60
C VAL A 323 -18.36 11.80 2.27
N THR A 324 -17.30 11.43 1.55
CA THR A 324 -17.42 10.78 0.24
C THR A 324 -18.14 9.44 0.33
N ALA A 325 -17.76 8.59 1.29
CA ALA A 325 -18.41 7.30 1.46
C ALA A 325 -19.90 7.44 1.83
N CYS A 326 -20.27 8.48 2.59
CA CYS A 326 -21.65 8.74 2.97
C CYS A 326 -22.51 9.37 1.86
N GLN A 327 -21.94 9.79 0.74
CA GLN A 327 -22.72 10.22 -0.43
C GLN A 327 -23.45 9.05 -1.08
N ASP A 328 -22.94 7.82 -0.91
CA ASP A 328 -23.59 6.59 -1.34
C ASP A 328 -24.27 5.91 -0.14
N LYS A 329 -25.59 5.76 -0.22
CA LYS A 329 -26.39 5.18 0.87
C LYS A 329 -26.04 3.72 1.16
N GLU A 330 -25.70 2.94 0.15
CA GLU A 330 -25.32 1.53 0.32
C GLU A 330 -23.98 1.44 1.06
N LEU A 331 -23.01 2.27 0.69
CA LEU A 331 -21.71 2.34 1.36
C LEU A 331 -21.82 2.85 2.80
N ALA A 332 -22.66 3.85 3.05
CA ALA A 332 -22.92 4.37 4.38
C ALA A 332 -23.51 3.29 5.30
N LEU A 333 -24.54 2.59 4.84
CA LEU A 333 -25.19 1.50 5.58
C LEU A 333 -24.27 0.29 5.79
N GLY A 334 -23.45 -0.04 4.80
CA GLY A 334 -22.43 -1.07 4.90
C GLY A 334 -21.39 -0.72 5.97
N LEU A 335 -20.86 0.51 5.97
CA LEU A 335 -19.92 0.98 6.98
C LEU A 335 -20.53 0.97 8.38
N HIS A 336 -21.75 1.49 8.52
CA HIS A 336 -22.49 1.49 9.78
C HIS A 336 -22.64 0.05 10.32
N SER A 337 -23.16 -0.85 9.49
CA SER A 337 -23.38 -2.26 9.87
C SER A 337 -22.06 -2.96 10.20
N SER A 338 -21.00 -2.70 9.44
CA SER A 338 -19.68 -3.27 9.70
C SER A 338 -19.14 -2.86 11.07
N ILE A 339 -19.26 -1.57 11.45
CA ILE A 339 -18.84 -1.09 12.77
C ILE A 339 -19.68 -1.75 13.87
N MET A 340 -21.01 -1.79 13.72
CA MET A 340 -21.91 -2.38 14.72
C MET A 340 -21.73 -3.89 14.90
N ASN A 341 -21.42 -4.60 13.82
CA ASN A 341 -21.21 -6.05 13.83
C ASN A 341 -19.78 -6.45 14.21
N THR A 342 -18.86 -5.49 14.40
CA THR A 342 -17.47 -5.78 14.77
C THR A 342 -17.36 -6.00 16.27
N PRO A 343 -16.82 -7.15 16.72
CA PRO A 343 -16.58 -7.40 18.15
C PRO A 343 -15.70 -6.33 18.79
N THR A 344 -15.96 -6.03 20.07
CA THR A 344 -15.33 -4.89 20.76
C THR A 344 -13.81 -4.99 20.79
N GLU A 345 -13.25 -6.18 20.96
CA GLU A 345 -11.80 -6.41 20.93
C GLU A 345 -11.19 -6.13 19.56
N VAL A 346 -11.91 -6.43 18.47
CA VAL A 346 -11.49 -6.10 17.09
C VAL A 346 -11.60 -4.60 16.85
N LEU A 347 -12.66 -3.93 17.33
CA LEU A 347 -12.78 -2.47 17.28
C LEU A 347 -11.63 -1.78 18.02
N ARG A 348 -11.20 -2.31 19.18
CA ARG A 348 -10.04 -1.79 19.93
C ARG A 348 -8.74 -2.00 19.20
N TYR A 349 -8.52 -3.19 18.64
CA TYR A 349 -7.33 -3.49 17.84
C TYR A 349 -7.24 -2.61 16.59
N ARG A 350 -8.34 -2.50 15.84
CA ARG A 350 -8.47 -1.57 14.71
C ARG A 350 -8.63 -0.12 15.16
N GLY A 351 -8.50 0.19 16.45
CA GLY A 351 -8.69 1.51 17.06
C GLY A 351 -9.90 2.32 16.60
N ILE A 352 -10.90 1.65 16.03
CA ILE A 352 -12.17 2.21 15.59
C ILE A 352 -12.97 2.58 16.83
N ASN A 353 -12.81 1.89 17.95
CA ASN A 353 -13.49 2.19 19.21
C ASN A 353 -13.32 3.66 19.69
N LYS A 354 -12.28 4.37 19.22
CA LYS A 354 -12.04 5.78 19.53
C LYS A 354 -12.94 6.74 18.74
N PHE A 355 -13.42 6.34 17.58
CA PHE A 355 -14.17 7.19 16.63
C PHE A 355 -15.52 6.62 16.24
N GLY A 356 -15.72 5.31 16.41
CA GLY A 356 -16.83 4.53 15.85
C GLY A 356 -18.18 5.11 16.19
N THR A 357 -18.43 5.43 17.48
CA THR A 357 -19.69 6.05 17.90
C THR A 357 -19.98 7.35 17.15
N ARG A 358 -18.99 8.24 17.00
CA ARG A 358 -19.20 9.51 16.30
C ARG A 358 -19.36 9.35 14.80
N VAL A 359 -18.79 8.28 14.22
CA VAL A 359 -19.00 7.91 12.82
C VAL A 359 -20.41 7.39 12.62
N LEU A 360 -20.91 6.54 13.53
CA LEU A 360 -22.31 6.09 13.52
C LEU A 360 -23.26 7.28 13.65
N ASP A 361 -23.04 8.16 14.63
CA ASP A 361 -23.84 9.39 14.83
C ASP A 361 -23.84 10.32 13.59
N TYR A 362 -22.81 10.25 12.74
CA TYR A 362 -22.76 11.01 11.50
C TYR A 362 -23.54 10.32 10.37
N ILE A 363 -23.45 8.99 10.27
CA ILE A 363 -24.17 8.20 9.27
C ILE A 363 -25.68 8.22 9.52
N ASP A 364 -26.11 8.28 10.79
CA ASP A 364 -27.51 8.26 11.19
C ASP A 364 -28.26 9.61 10.98
N ARG A 365 -27.54 10.68 10.62
CA ARG A 365 -28.11 12.00 10.28
C ARG A 365 -28.59 12.03 8.84
#